data_AF-A0A537N2U3-F1
#
_entry.id   AF-A0A537N2U3-F1
#
_cell.length_a   1.000
_cell.length_b   1.000
_cell.length_c   1.000
_cell.angle_alpha   90.00
_cell.angle_beta   90.00
_cell.angle_gamma   90.00
#
_symmetry.space_group_name_H-M   'P 1'
#
loop_
_entity.id
_entity.type
_entity.pdbx_description
1 polymer ?
#
loop_
_entity_poly.entity_id
_entity_poly.type
_entity_poly.pdbx_seq_one_letter_code
_entity_poly.pdbx_strand_id
1 'polypeptide(L)'
;MTTSKGVVVPPGGGQHLKEPSGQVMSMKLFGRETGHSVTLFEQAVPAGSKNSWLHLHRDSDEVAWVLEGEFTFKIGDELVTGGP
;
A
#
# COMPACT_ATOMS: atom_id res chain seq x y z
N MET A 1 -28.38 -3.19 -11.50
CA MET A 1 -26.94 -2.91 -11.67
C MET A 1 -26.67 -1.53 -11.08
N THR A 2 -25.80 -1.43 -10.08
CA THR A 2 -25.31 -0.12 -9.63
C THR A 2 -24.32 0.38 -10.67
N THR A 3 -24.51 1.61 -11.13
CA THR A 3 -23.60 2.24 -12.10
C THR A 3 -22.22 2.40 -11.48
N SER A 4 -21.16 2.10 -12.22
CA SER A 4 -19.78 2.38 -11.80
C SER A 4 -19.61 3.87 -11.50
N LYS A 5 -18.86 4.20 -10.45
CA LYS A 5 -18.58 5.57 -10.01
C LYS A 5 -17.08 5.84 -10.08
N GLY A 6 -16.69 6.98 -10.65
CA GLY A 6 -15.30 7.44 -10.61
C GLY A 6 -14.91 7.93 -9.22
N VAL A 7 -13.63 7.77 -8.87
CA VAL A 7 -13.06 8.19 -7.59
C VAL A 7 -11.87 9.11 -7.85
N VAL A 8 -11.83 10.25 -7.17
CA VAL A 8 -10.71 11.21 -7.22
C VAL A 8 -10.22 11.42 -5.79
N VAL A 9 -8.94 11.13 -5.54
CA VAL A 9 -8.30 11.33 -4.23
C VAL A 9 -7.05 12.17 -4.44
N PRO A 10 -6.96 13.39 -3.88
CA PRO A 10 -5.78 14.21 -4.00
C PRO A 10 -4.59 13.64 -3.20
N PRO A 11 -3.35 14.10 -3.48
CA PRO A 11 -2.19 13.80 -2.64
C PRO A 11 -2.48 14.10 -1.16
N GLY A 12 -2.02 13.23 -0.26
CA GLY A 12 -2.32 13.33 1.17
C GLY A 12 -3.78 13.08 1.56
N GLY A 13 -4.70 12.84 0.62
CA GLY A 13 -6.08 12.46 0.90
C GLY A 13 -6.24 10.96 1.23
N GLY A 14 -7.49 10.54 1.44
CA GLY A 14 -7.83 9.16 1.78
C GLY A 14 -8.07 8.96 3.29
N GLN A 15 -8.39 7.74 3.68
CA GLN A 15 -8.56 7.38 5.09
C GLN A 15 -7.20 7.01 5.69
N HIS A 16 -6.74 7.79 6.65
CA HIS A 16 -5.46 7.52 7.34
C HIS A 16 -5.65 6.52 8.48
N LEU A 17 -4.93 5.41 8.38
CA LEU A 17 -4.76 4.40 9.43
C LEU A 17 -3.36 4.59 10.00
N LYS A 18 -3.28 4.92 11.29
CA LYS A 18 -2.03 5.20 11.99
C LYS A 18 -1.72 4.08 12.94
N GLU A 19 -0.54 3.50 12.79
CA GLU A 19 -0.06 2.43 13.67
C GLU A 19 0.77 3.00 14.82
N PRO A 20 0.78 2.35 16.00
CA PRO A 20 1.65 2.74 17.11
C PRO A 20 3.15 2.77 16.76
N SER A 21 3.56 2.05 15.71
CA SER A 21 4.93 2.04 15.17
C SER A 21 5.33 3.33 14.45
N GLY A 22 4.40 4.28 14.25
CA GLY A 22 4.61 5.50 13.47
C GLY A 22 4.38 5.32 11.97
N GLN A 23 4.08 4.10 11.51
CA GLN A 23 3.62 3.85 10.15
C GLN A 23 2.25 4.48 9.91
N VAL A 24 2.08 5.07 8.73
CA VAL A 24 0.81 5.63 8.28
C VAL A 24 0.43 5.01 6.95
N MET A 25 -0.78 4.45 6.88
CA MET A 25 -1.38 3.96 5.65
C MET A 25 -2.55 4.85 5.25
N SER A 26 -2.49 5.45 4.07
CA SER A 26 -3.53 6.33 3.54
C SER A 26 -4.32 5.56 2.49
N MET A 27 -5.44 4.99 2.90
CA MET A 27 -6.34 4.22 2.03
C MET A 27 -7.02 5.17 1.04
N LYS A 28 -6.71 5.02 -0.25
CA LYS A 28 -7.31 5.80 -1.34
C LYS A 28 -8.55 5.11 -1.89
N LEU A 29 -8.53 3.78 -1.94
CA LEU A 29 -9.64 2.96 -2.42
C LEU A 29 -9.60 1.60 -1.73
N PHE A 30 -10.67 1.23 -1.04
CA PHE A 30 -10.81 -0.09 -0.44
C PHE A 30 -11.34 -1.10 -1.46
N GLY A 31 -10.88 -2.35 -1.42
CA GLY A 31 -11.39 -3.41 -2.29
C GLY A 31 -12.91 -3.57 -2.25
N ARG A 32 -13.56 -3.39 -1.08
CA ARG A 32 -15.04 -3.46 -0.99
C ARG A 32 -15.77 -2.41 -1.86
N GLU A 33 -15.11 -1.31 -2.18
CA GLU A 33 -15.65 -0.24 -3.03
C GLU A 33 -15.56 -0.59 -4.53
N THR A 34 -14.74 -1.59 -4.87
CA THR A 34 -14.47 -2.03 -6.25
C THR A 34 -14.96 -3.44 -6.53
N GLY A 35 -15.78 -4.02 -5.65
CA GLY A 35 -16.16 -5.43 -5.78
C GLY A 35 -14.98 -6.39 -5.67
N HIS A 36 -13.98 -6.01 -4.86
CA HIS A 36 -12.73 -6.72 -4.59
C HIS A 36 -11.76 -6.82 -5.78
N SER A 37 -11.93 -5.99 -6.81
CA SER A 37 -11.04 -6.02 -7.97
C SER A 37 -9.69 -5.33 -7.73
N VAL A 38 -9.66 -4.27 -6.91
CA VAL A 38 -8.43 -3.51 -6.62
C VAL A 38 -8.54 -2.76 -5.29
N THR A 39 -7.43 -2.70 -4.57
CA THR A 39 -7.22 -1.82 -3.42
C THR A 39 -6.05 -0.88 -3.75
N LEU A 40 -6.15 0.39 -3.38
CA LEU A 40 -5.08 1.38 -3.57
C LEU A 40 -4.83 2.15 -2.27
N PHE A 41 -3.58 2.23 -1.86
CA PHE A 41 -3.15 2.98 -0.70
C PHE A 41 -1.74 3.54 -0.89
N GLU A 42 -1.43 4.60 -0.16
CA GLU A 42 -0.06 5.07 0.06
C GLU A 42 0.38 4.63 1.45
N GLN A 43 1.64 4.23 1.58
CA GLN A 43 2.22 3.84 2.86
C GLN A 43 3.47 4.67 3.13
N ALA A 44 3.51 5.32 4.29
CA ALA A 44 4.69 6.00 4.81
C ALA A 44 5.20 5.23 6.03
N VAL A 45 6.48 4.86 6.00
CA VAL A 45 7.11 4.03 7.03
C VAL A 45 8.35 4.76 7.56
N PRO A 46 8.52 4.88 8.89
CA PRO A 46 9.75 5.45 9.45
C PRO A 46 10.99 4.66 9.04
N ALA A 47 12.08 5.36 8.72
CA ALA A 47 13.36 4.72 8.35
C ALA A 47 13.85 3.76 9.44
N GLY A 48 14.37 2.60 9.04
CA GLY A 48 14.83 1.55 9.96
C GLY A 48 13.73 0.66 10.52
N SER A 49 12.46 0.91 10.19
CA SER A 49 11.35 0.02 10.55
C SER A 49 11.54 -1.38 9.97
N LYS A 50 11.23 -2.42 10.75
CA LYS A 50 11.26 -3.83 10.31
C LYS A 50 9.87 -4.47 10.34
N ASN A 51 8.85 -3.64 10.11
CA ASN A 51 7.51 -3.88 10.63
C ASN A 51 6.59 -4.62 9.66
N SER A 52 7.04 -4.91 8.43
CA SER A 52 6.28 -5.78 7.54
C SER A 52 6.58 -7.23 7.88
N TRP A 53 5.56 -7.94 8.37
CA TRP A 53 5.62 -9.39 8.54
C TRP A 53 5.83 -10.03 7.18
N LEU A 54 6.67 -11.06 7.08
CA LEU A 54 6.76 -11.83 5.85
C LEU A 54 5.46 -12.62 5.64
N HIS A 55 4.77 -12.39 4.53
CA HIS A 55 3.46 -12.98 4.24
C HIS A 55 3.28 -13.26 2.74
N LEU A 56 2.14 -13.87 2.39
CA LEU A 56 1.77 -14.24 1.02
C LEU A 56 0.35 -13.78 0.72
N HIS A 57 0.16 -13.25 -0.48
CA HIS A 57 -1.14 -13.10 -1.12
C HIS A 57 -1.42 -14.33 -1.98
N ARG A 58 -2.58 -14.97 -1.80
CA ARG A 58 -2.94 -16.20 -2.55
C ARG A 58 -3.85 -15.94 -3.74
N ASP A 59 -4.53 -14.80 -3.72
CA ASP A 59 -5.62 -14.43 -4.61
C ASP A 59 -5.43 -13.05 -5.25
N SER A 60 -4.26 -12.43 -5.04
CA SER A 60 -3.94 -11.12 -5.59
C SER A 60 -2.45 -10.98 -5.89
N ASP A 61 -2.15 -10.25 -6.97
CA ASP A 61 -0.83 -9.67 -7.17
C ASP A 61 -0.73 -8.34 -6.39
N GLU A 62 0.49 -7.93 -6.05
CA GLU A 62 0.78 -6.64 -5.40
C GLU A 62 1.91 -5.92 -6.14
N VAL A 63 1.76 -4.60 -6.29
CA VAL A 63 2.81 -3.73 -6.81
C VAL A 63 3.15 -2.67 -5.77
N ALA A 64 4.44 -2.58 -5.42
CA ALA A 64 4.98 -1.50 -4.61
C ALA A 64 5.72 -0.51 -5.51
N TRP A 65 5.21 0.73 -5.57
CA TRP A 65 5.86 1.83 -6.29
C TRP A 65 6.42 2.83 -5.29
N VAL A 66 7.75 2.95 -5.21
CA VAL A 66 8.40 3.86 -4.26
C VAL A 66 8.27 5.29 -4.78
N LEU A 67 7.59 6.14 -3.99
CA LEU A 67 7.37 7.56 -4.33
C LEU A 67 8.43 8.48 -3.73
N GLU A 68 8.98 8.13 -2.56
CA GLU A 68 9.98 8.90 -1.85
C GLU A 68 10.83 7.98 -0.96
N GLY A 69 12.11 8.33 -0.79
CA GLY A 69 13.04 7.58 0.05
C GLY A 69 13.54 6.29 -0.63
N GLU A 70 13.83 5.29 0.18
CA GLU A 70 14.33 3.99 -0.28
C GLU A 70 13.67 2.88 0.53
N PHE A 71 13.25 1.82 -0.15
CA PHE A 71 12.72 0.61 0.45
C PHE A 71 13.52 -0.60 -0.02
N THR A 72 13.72 -1.55 0.89
CA THR A 72 14.21 -2.89 0.55
C THR A 72 13.09 -3.89 0.74
N PHE A 73 12.74 -4.59 -0.33
CA PHE A 73 11.71 -5.62 -0.38
C PHE A 73 12.35 -7.00 -0.35
N LYS A 74 11.82 -7.90 0.49
CA LYS A 74 12.16 -9.33 0.46
C LYS A 74 11.09 -10.10 -0.29
N ILE A 75 11.44 -10.70 -1.42
CA ILE A 75 10.52 -11.48 -2.27
C ILE A 75 11.09 -12.88 -2.41
N GLY A 76 10.50 -13.83 -1.67
CA GLY A 76 11.09 -15.16 -1.51
C GLY A 76 12.48 -15.06 -0.87
N ASP A 77 13.50 -15.49 -1.61
CA ASP A 77 14.91 -15.44 -1.20
C ASP A 77 15.65 -14.20 -1.72
N GLU A 78 15.01 -13.37 -2.55
CA GLU A 78 15.62 -12.18 -3.13
C GLU A 78 15.39 -10.94 -2.26
N LEU A 79 16.38 -10.04 -2.29
CA LEU A 79 16.29 -8.70 -1.74
C LEU A 79 16.41 -7.68 -2.87
N VAL A 80 15.42 -6.80 -3.01
CA VAL A 80 15.39 -5.75 -4.02
C VAL A 80 15.28 -4.41 -3.31
N THR A 81 16.26 -3.54 -3.53
CA THR A 81 16.25 -2.17 -3.00
C THR A 81 15.92 -1.19 -4.12
N GLY A 82 15.01 -0.26 -3.85
CA GLY A 82 14.58 0.74 -4.83
C GLY A 82 14.16 2.05 -4.17
N GLY A 83 14.44 3.14 -4.88
CA GLY A 83 13.94 4.48 -4.64
C GLY A 83 13.14 4.99 -5.86
N PRO A 84 12.69 6.26 -5.85
CA PRO A 84 12.03 6.88 -7.00
C PRO A 84 12.94 7.02 -8.23
#